data_AF-A0A7R9VE31-F1
#
_entry.id   AF-A0A7R9VE31-F1
#
_cell.length_a   1.000
_cell.length_b   1.000
_cell.length_c   1.000
_cell.angle_alpha   90.00
_cell.angle_beta   90.00
_cell.angle_gamma   90.00
#
_symmetry.space_group_name_H-M   'P 1'
#
loop_
_entity.id
_entity.type
_entity.pdbx_description
1 polymer ?
#
loop_
_entity_poly.entity_id
_entity_poly.type
_entity_poly.pdbx_seq_one_letter_code
_entity_poly.pdbx_strand_id
1 'polypeptide(L)'
;NGMAGPRLVIELPLPVRRGVGAFDRGGVPDDTLRMLDESDWPGGMQQRFRALRPLIDRLLEGYNADFLGMLESPSDGLGVWSAENVTVSGIVTNATVPSFLKLASGGYGRRVLEPGHAMVAVNPMWTSGDDVGQLWERGLKERARDLLDAPWESLYVARVVRGARSGACGLLLRAYPHAWQLYACEDADDLSKGVGPRLLQSAERPSSEAVAAALSEHSSKKKREGGPRGFLSQFK
;
A
#
# COMPACT_ATOMS: atom_id res chain seq x y z
N ASN A 1 19.14 1.27 25.99
CA ASN A 1 18.51 1.32 24.65
C ASN A 1 17.33 2.27 24.72
N GLY A 2 17.54 3.56 24.40
CA GLY A 2 16.42 4.48 24.22
C GLY A 2 15.58 3.94 23.08
N MET A 3 14.32 3.59 23.35
CA MET A 3 13.47 2.97 22.35
C MET A 3 13.30 3.96 21.20
N ALA A 4 13.68 3.54 20.00
CA ALA A 4 13.34 4.25 18.78
C ALA A 4 11.83 4.52 18.77
N GLY A 5 11.41 5.68 18.28
CA GLY A 5 9.99 6.02 18.24
C GLY A 5 9.17 5.07 17.36
N PRO A 6 7.84 5.25 17.33
CA PRO A 6 6.95 4.31 16.67
C PRO A 6 7.23 4.21 15.17
N ARG A 7 7.09 3.00 14.63
CA ARG A 7 7.24 2.68 13.21
C ARG A 7 5.86 2.40 12.63
N LEU A 8 5.44 3.24 11.69
CA LEU A 8 4.06 3.34 11.22
C LEU A 8 3.99 3.13 9.71
N VAL A 9 2.97 2.44 9.23
CA VAL A 9 2.71 2.22 7.80
C VAL A 9 1.36 2.82 7.41
N ILE A 10 1.34 3.46 6.24
CA ILE A 10 0.15 3.94 5.56
C ILE A 10 0.15 3.36 4.15
N GLU A 11 -0.87 2.58 3.79
CA GLU A 11 -1.10 2.11 2.42
C GLU A 11 -2.26 2.92 1.82
N LEU A 12 -1.92 4.04 1.17
CA LEU A 12 -2.84 4.88 0.42
C LEU A 12 -3.18 4.24 -0.95
N PRO A 13 -4.41 4.42 -1.41
CA PRO A 13 -4.75 4.07 -2.78
C PRO A 13 -4.06 5.03 -3.76
N LEU A 14 -3.26 4.49 -4.68
CA LEU A 14 -2.68 5.31 -5.74
C LEU A 14 -3.71 5.46 -6.87
N PRO A 15 -3.96 6.68 -7.37
CA PRO A 15 -4.85 6.88 -8.49
C PRO A 15 -4.23 6.22 -9.74
N VAL A 16 -4.98 5.34 -10.40
CA VAL A 16 -4.51 4.67 -11.61
C VAL A 16 -4.74 5.59 -12.81
N ARG A 17 -3.70 5.83 -13.62
CA ARG A 17 -3.84 6.53 -14.91
C ARG A 17 -4.03 5.52 -16.05
N ARG A 18 -5.27 5.07 -16.29
CA ARG A 18 -5.65 4.45 -17.57
C ARG A 18 -6.65 5.35 -18.30
N GLY A 19 -6.34 5.71 -19.55
CA GLY A 19 -7.23 6.48 -20.43
C GLY A 19 -6.69 7.82 -20.94
N VAL A 20 -5.48 8.21 -20.56
CA VAL A 20 -4.88 9.48 -20.96
C VAL A 20 -3.79 9.17 -21.98
N GLY A 21 -4.07 9.37 -23.27
CA GLY A 21 -3.05 9.27 -24.32
C GLY A 21 -1.82 10.11 -23.95
N ALA A 22 -0.65 9.77 -24.50
CA ALA A 22 0.67 10.34 -24.16
C ALA A 22 0.79 11.89 -24.18
N PHE A 23 -0.28 12.62 -24.51
CA PHE A 23 -0.34 14.06 -24.70
C PHE A 23 -1.36 14.81 -23.82
N ASP A 24 -2.16 14.15 -22.99
CA ASP A 24 -3.20 14.86 -22.26
C ASP A 24 -2.69 15.42 -20.91
N ARG A 25 -2.52 16.74 -20.90
CA ARG A 25 -1.99 17.59 -19.83
C ARG A 25 -3.10 18.07 -18.89
N GLY A 26 -4.03 17.20 -18.46
CA GLY A 26 -5.12 17.70 -17.61
C GLY A 26 -6.15 16.73 -17.07
N GLY A 27 -6.12 15.44 -17.43
CA GLY A 27 -7.09 14.46 -16.91
C GLY A 27 -7.11 14.41 -15.38
N VAL A 28 -8.29 14.67 -14.80
CA VAL A 28 -8.58 14.50 -13.37
C VAL A 28 -8.27 13.05 -13.00
N PRO A 29 -7.48 12.79 -11.94
CA PRO A 29 -7.29 11.43 -11.45
C PRO A 29 -8.65 10.77 -11.23
N ASP A 30 -8.84 9.56 -11.72
CA ASP A 30 -10.00 8.78 -11.33
C ASP A 30 -9.90 8.49 -9.83
N ASP A 31 -10.81 9.04 -9.04
CA ASP A 31 -10.88 8.87 -7.58
C ASP A 31 -11.35 7.45 -7.20
N THR A 32 -11.62 6.60 -8.19
CA THR A 32 -12.02 5.21 -7.94
C THR A 32 -10.84 4.40 -7.44
N LEU A 33 -10.98 3.81 -6.25
CA LEU A 33 -10.11 2.77 -5.73
C LEU A 33 -10.10 1.58 -6.69
N ARG A 34 -8.93 1.09 -7.08
CA ARG A 34 -8.78 -0.06 -7.98
C ARG A 34 -7.63 -0.94 -7.52
N MET A 35 -7.54 -2.15 -8.08
CA MET A 35 -6.36 -2.98 -7.89
C MET A 35 -5.14 -2.28 -8.50
N LEU A 36 -4.06 -2.23 -7.72
CA LEU A 36 -2.79 -1.70 -8.16
C LEU A 36 -2.09 -2.72 -9.05
N ASP A 37 -1.74 -2.33 -10.26
CA ASP A 37 -0.87 -3.07 -11.17
C ASP A 37 0.41 -2.24 -11.44
N GLU A 38 1.57 -2.89 -11.49
CA GLU A 38 2.83 -2.23 -11.86
C GLU A 38 2.76 -1.66 -13.29
N SER A 39 1.98 -2.31 -14.18
CA SER A 39 1.75 -1.85 -15.54
C SER A 39 1.02 -0.51 -15.64
N ASP A 40 0.38 -0.05 -14.56
CA ASP A 40 -0.27 1.26 -14.50
C ASP A 40 0.72 2.43 -14.48
N TRP A 41 2.01 2.14 -14.25
CA TRP A 41 3.08 3.12 -14.13
C TRP A 41 4.20 2.84 -15.15
N PRO A 42 3.95 2.97 -16.48
CA PRO A 42 4.97 2.73 -17.50
C PRO A 42 6.17 3.68 -17.41
N GLY A 43 5.98 4.87 -16.79
CA GLY A 43 7.06 5.80 -16.44
C GLY A 43 7.79 5.46 -15.14
N GLY A 44 7.57 4.26 -14.60
CA GLY A 44 8.27 3.72 -13.44
C GLY A 44 8.08 4.52 -12.15
N MET A 45 9.14 4.54 -11.34
CA MET A 45 9.15 5.14 -10.00
C MET A 45 8.83 6.63 -10.02
N GLN A 46 9.34 7.35 -11.02
CA GLN A 46 9.10 8.78 -11.16
C GLN A 46 7.61 9.09 -11.37
N GLN A 47 6.92 8.33 -12.22
CA GLN A 47 5.49 8.51 -12.45
C GLN A 47 4.68 8.22 -11.18
N ARG A 48 5.04 7.13 -10.49
CA ARG A 48 4.42 6.75 -9.22
C ARG A 48 4.62 7.82 -8.14
N PHE A 49 5.81 8.41 -8.06
CA PHE A 49 6.09 9.51 -7.12
C PHE A 49 5.23 10.73 -7.38
N ARG A 50 5.07 11.13 -8.64
CA ARG A 50 4.21 12.27 -9.00
C ARG A 50 2.75 12.05 -8.58
N ALA A 51 2.27 10.81 -8.57
CA ALA A 51 0.94 10.47 -8.08
C ALA A 51 0.86 10.38 -6.55
N LEU A 52 1.89 9.82 -5.90
CA LEU A 52 1.91 9.65 -4.46
C LEU A 52 2.12 10.97 -3.70
N ARG A 53 3.00 11.85 -4.20
CA ARG A 53 3.39 13.08 -3.50
C ARG A 53 2.20 13.97 -3.11
N PRO A 54 1.26 14.32 -4.01
CA PRO A 54 0.09 15.12 -3.64
C PRO A 54 -0.79 14.48 -2.56
N LEU A 55 -0.83 13.15 -2.48
CA LEU A 55 -1.57 12.43 -1.44
C LEU A 55 -0.87 12.55 -0.08
N ILE A 56 0.46 12.45 -0.05
CA ILE A 56 1.24 12.66 1.17
C ILE A 56 1.15 14.13 1.61
N ASP A 57 1.24 15.08 0.68
CA ASP A 57 1.13 16.51 0.98
C ASP A 57 -0.25 16.84 1.61
N ARG A 58 -1.34 16.24 1.10
CA ARG A 58 -2.68 16.33 1.71
C ARG A 58 -2.78 15.63 3.06
N LEU A 59 -2.18 14.44 3.19
CA LEU A 59 -2.14 13.71 4.46
C LEU A 59 -1.46 14.51 5.57
N LEU A 60 -0.44 15.30 5.21
CA LEU A 60 0.35 16.10 6.14
C LEU A 60 -0.15 17.55 6.27
N GLU A 61 -1.29 17.88 5.66
CA GLU A 61 -1.90 19.20 5.79
C GLU A 61 -2.21 19.48 7.28
N GLY A 62 -1.76 20.65 7.76
CA GLY A 62 -1.89 21.04 9.17
C GLY A 62 -0.77 20.56 10.11
N TYR A 63 0.19 19.75 9.64
CA TYR A 63 1.31 19.23 10.46
C TYR A 63 2.62 20.02 10.34
N ASN A 64 2.61 21.21 9.72
CA ASN A 64 3.82 21.99 9.40
C ASN A 64 4.90 21.12 8.74
N ALA A 65 4.50 20.31 7.76
CA ALA A 65 5.39 19.36 7.12
C ALA A 65 6.13 19.98 5.93
N ASP A 66 7.42 19.70 5.85
CA ASP A 66 8.29 20.12 4.75
C ASP A 66 8.73 18.90 3.93
N PHE A 67 8.58 19.00 2.60
CA PHE A 67 9.20 18.04 1.69
C PHE A 67 10.70 18.35 1.57
N LEU A 68 11.54 17.44 2.05
CA LEU A 68 13.00 17.60 2.07
C LEU A 68 13.67 17.24 0.74
N GLY A 69 12.97 16.51 -0.12
CA GLY A 69 13.50 16.06 -1.41
C GLY A 69 13.51 14.55 -1.58
N MET A 70 14.21 14.11 -2.62
CA MET A 70 14.45 12.71 -2.93
C MET A 70 15.88 12.34 -2.53
N LEU A 71 16.04 11.32 -1.67
CA LEU A 71 17.35 10.82 -1.29
C LEU A 71 17.97 9.96 -2.39
N GLU A 72 19.29 10.03 -2.54
CA GLU A 72 20.14 9.37 -3.56
C GLU A 72 19.90 9.78 -5.02
N SER A 73 18.65 9.95 -5.46
CA SER A 73 18.34 10.30 -6.86
C SER A 73 17.08 11.16 -6.99
N PRO A 74 17.10 12.25 -7.78
CA PRO A 74 15.90 13.03 -8.11
C PRO A 74 14.85 12.26 -8.92
N SER A 75 15.23 11.21 -9.66
CA SER A 75 14.33 10.45 -10.54
C SER A 75 13.74 9.21 -9.87
N ASP A 76 14.56 8.51 -9.08
CA ASP A 76 14.28 7.15 -8.57
C ASP A 76 14.55 7.01 -7.08
N GLY A 77 14.74 8.13 -6.38
CA GLY A 77 15.10 8.15 -4.98
C GLY A 77 13.95 7.89 -4.01
N LEU A 78 14.29 7.95 -2.73
CA LEU A 78 13.34 7.87 -1.63
C LEU A 78 12.80 9.27 -1.29
N GLY A 79 11.49 9.50 -1.42
CA GLY A 79 10.90 10.78 -1.04
C GLY A 79 10.81 10.92 0.47
N VAL A 80 11.20 12.08 1.01
CA VAL A 80 11.21 12.33 2.47
C VAL A 80 10.53 13.65 2.82
N TRP A 81 9.67 13.58 3.84
CA TRP A 81 9.07 14.74 4.49
C TRP A 81 9.46 14.75 5.97
N SER A 82 9.63 15.94 6.52
CA SER A 82 9.73 16.15 7.96
C SER A 82 8.49 16.86 8.46
N ALA A 83 7.95 16.42 9.58
CA ALA A 83 7.11 17.24 10.45
C ALA A 83 7.81 17.37 11.81
N GLU A 84 7.14 17.94 12.83
CA GLU A 84 7.72 18.18 14.15
C GLU A 84 8.34 16.92 14.78
N ASN A 85 7.54 15.89 15.02
CA ASN A 85 7.97 14.63 15.66
C ASN A 85 7.80 13.42 14.72
N VAL A 86 7.82 13.65 13.41
CA VAL A 86 7.56 12.62 12.41
C VAL A 86 8.49 12.79 11.21
N THR A 87 9.04 11.67 10.72
CA THR A 87 9.63 11.57 9.40
C THR A 87 8.79 10.65 8.55
N VAL A 88 8.36 11.14 7.39
CA VAL A 88 7.56 10.37 6.44
C VAL A 88 8.43 10.01 5.25
N SER A 89 8.44 8.75 4.86
CA SER A 89 9.10 8.25 3.66
C SER A 89 8.05 7.74 2.68
N GLY A 90 8.21 8.11 1.41
CA GLY A 90 7.39 7.61 0.32
C GLY A 90 8.26 6.84 -0.67
N ILE A 91 7.69 5.83 -1.31
CA ILE A 91 8.40 4.98 -2.27
C ILE A 91 9.53 4.20 -1.62
N VAL A 92 9.17 3.32 -0.70
CA VAL A 92 10.13 2.35 -0.20
C VAL A 92 9.98 1.05 -0.98
N THR A 93 10.89 0.83 -1.92
CA THR A 93 11.00 -0.39 -2.73
C THR A 93 12.34 -1.04 -2.48
N ASN A 94 12.53 -2.28 -2.94
CA ASN A 94 13.81 -2.98 -2.76
C ASN A 94 15.02 -2.16 -3.27
N ALA A 95 14.82 -1.31 -4.30
CA ALA A 95 15.84 -0.42 -4.83
C ALA A 95 16.17 0.77 -3.90
N THR A 96 15.21 1.26 -3.12
CA THR A 96 15.38 2.41 -2.22
C THR A 96 15.60 2.03 -0.75
N VAL A 97 15.51 0.73 -0.41
CA VAL A 97 15.79 0.23 0.95
C VAL A 97 17.18 0.64 1.47
N PRO A 98 18.28 0.62 0.69
CA PRO A 98 19.57 1.10 1.19
C PRO A 98 19.52 2.54 1.71
N SER A 99 18.84 3.44 0.97
CA SER A 99 18.61 4.83 1.37
C SER A 99 17.73 4.92 2.61
N PHE A 100 16.69 4.08 2.67
CA PHE A 100 15.77 4.01 3.80
C PHE A 100 16.44 3.52 5.08
N LEU A 101 17.32 2.52 4.99
CA LEU A 101 18.14 2.04 6.10
C LEU A 101 19.08 3.14 6.61
N LYS A 102 19.74 3.85 5.69
CA LYS A 102 20.60 4.98 6.03
C LYS A 102 19.81 6.12 6.69
N LEU A 103 18.59 6.40 6.22
CA LEU A 103 17.68 7.32 6.88
C LEU A 103 17.36 6.85 8.29
N ALA A 104 16.87 5.62 8.46
CA ALA A 104 16.49 5.05 9.75
C ALA A 104 17.63 4.98 10.77
N SER A 105 18.88 4.86 10.30
CA SER A 105 20.08 4.87 11.16
C SER A 105 20.63 6.28 11.44
N GLY A 106 19.92 7.32 11.01
CA GLY A 106 20.30 8.72 11.21
C GLY A 106 21.41 9.23 10.28
N GLY A 107 21.69 8.53 9.18
CA GLY A 107 22.70 8.92 8.18
C GLY A 107 22.37 10.18 7.38
N TYR A 108 21.14 10.69 7.52
CA TYR A 108 20.66 11.95 6.94
C TYR A 108 20.26 13.00 7.99
N GLY A 109 20.51 12.71 9.28
CA GLY A 109 20.09 13.54 10.40
C GLY A 109 19.63 12.68 11.57
N ARG A 110 19.77 13.19 12.80
CA ARG A 110 19.56 12.39 14.02
C ARG A 110 18.14 12.41 14.58
N ARG A 111 17.23 13.22 14.03
CA ARG A 111 15.85 13.37 14.54
C ARG A 111 15.09 12.05 14.59
N VAL A 112 15.25 11.20 13.58
CA VAL A 112 14.65 9.84 13.54
C VAL A 112 15.08 8.91 14.68
N LEU A 113 16.16 9.25 15.38
CA LEU A 113 16.67 8.51 16.54
C LEU A 113 16.19 9.11 17.88
N GLU A 114 15.53 10.26 17.86
CA GLU A 114 15.05 10.94 19.06
C GLU A 114 13.88 10.16 19.68
N PRO A 115 13.85 10.02 21.02
CA PRO A 115 12.70 9.42 21.69
C PRO A 115 11.41 10.17 21.36
N GLY A 116 10.37 9.43 20.95
CA GLY A 116 9.08 10.02 20.56
C GLY A 116 8.99 10.47 19.10
N HIS A 117 10.08 10.41 18.33
CA HIS A 117 10.04 10.71 16.90
C HIS A 117 9.56 9.51 16.08
N ALA A 118 8.44 9.64 15.40
CA ALA A 118 7.85 8.57 14.60
C ALA A 118 8.48 8.46 13.20
N MET A 119 8.62 7.23 12.72
CA MET A 119 8.91 6.98 11.30
C MET A 119 7.66 6.42 10.63
N VAL A 120 7.22 7.06 9.54
CA VAL A 120 6.05 6.66 8.75
C VAL A 120 6.51 6.26 7.37
N ALA A 121 6.21 5.04 6.93
CA ALA A 121 6.39 4.60 5.57
C ALA A 121 5.04 4.60 4.82
N VAL A 122 4.99 5.36 3.72
CA VAL A 122 3.80 5.47 2.87
C VAL A 122 3.99 4.63 1.61
N ASN A 123 3.03 3.72 1.39
CA ASN A 123 3.00 2.74 0.32
C ASN A 123 4.31 1.94 0.19
N PRO A 124 4.81 1.36 1.31
CA PRO A 124 5.97 0.48 1.22
C PRO A 124 5.65 -0.72 0.32
N MET A 125 6.61 -1.11 -0.51
CA MET A 125 6.53 -2.27 -1.40
C MET A 125 7.43 -3.42 -0.95
N TRP A 126 8.18 -3.25 0.13
CA TRP A 126 8.97 -4.34 0.67
C TRP A 126 8.05 -5.44 1.21
N THR A 127 8.47 -6.69 1.04
CA THR A 127 7.78 -7.88 1.53
C THR A 127 8.51 -8.49 2.72
N SER A 128 9.84 -8.60 2.62
CA SER A 128 10.75 -8.98 3.69
C SER A 128 12.12 -8.34 3.47
N GLY A 129 12.89 -8.18 4.55
CA GLY A 129 14.32 -7.88 4.46
C GLY A 129 15.11 -8.87 3.61
N ASP A 130 14.67 -10.13 3.49
CA ASP A 130 15.32 -11.14 2.64
C ASP A 130 15.15 -10.88 1.14
N ASP A 131 14.16 -10.07 0.73
CA ASP A 131 13.91 -9.71 -0.68
C ASP A 131 14.75 -8.51 -1.15
N VAL A 132 15.50 -7.91 -0.23
CA VAL A 132 16.31 -6.71 -0.49
C VAL A 132 17.68 -7.08 -1.05
N GLY A 133 18.07 -6.42 -2.13
CA GLY A 133 19.39 -6.58 -2.74
C GLY A 133 19.66 -7.95 -3.36
N GLN A 134 20.90 -8.16 -3.80
CA GLN A 134 21.37 -9.37 -4.44
C GLN A 134 21.67 -10.48 -3.41
N LEU A 135 21.71 -11.74 -3.87
CA LEU A 135 21.91 -12.91 -3.00
C LEU A 135 23.20 -12.84 -2.15
N TRP A 136 24.24 -12.15 -2.62
CA TRP A 136 25.52 -12.00 -1.94
C TRP A 136 25.61 -10.82 -0.97
N GLU A 137 24.62 -9.91 -0.94
CA GLU A 137 24.63 -8.72 -0.09
C GLU A 137 24.16 -9.02 1.34
N ARG A 138 24.81 -9.98 2.02
CA ARG A 138 24.38 -10.52 3.32
C ARG A 138 24.18 -9.43 4.39
N GLY A 139 25.13 -8.50 4.52
CA GLY A 139 25.03 -7.41 5.49
C GLY A 139 23.93 -6.38 5.18
N LEU A 140 23.53 -6.23 3.91
CA LEU A 140 22.37 -5.42 3.55
C LEU A 140 21.08 -6.12 3.98
N LYS A 141 20.96 -7.41 3.66
CA LYS A 141 19.80 -8.25 4.02
C LYS A 141 19.62 -8.33 5.54
N GLU A 142 20.68 -8.52 6.30
CA GLU A 142 20.63 -8.52 7.78
C GLU A 142 20.04 -7.22 8.33
N ARG A 143 20.59 -6.06 7.94
CA ARG A 143 20.05 -4.76 8.38
C ARG A 143 18.62 -4.52 7.89
N ALA A 144 18.29 -5.01 6.68
CA ALA A 144 16.95 -4.91 6.14
C ALA A 144 15.96 -5.72 6.99
N ARG A 145 16.30 -6.95 7.41
CA ARG A 145 15.45 -7.75 8.32
C ARG A 145 15.23 -7.04 9.65
N ASP A 146 16.30 -6.50 10.25
CA ASP A 146 16.21 -5.79 11.53
C ASP A 146 15.26 -4.58 11.50
N LEU A 147 15.12 -3.91 10.35
CA LEU A 147 14.23 -2.77 10.18
C LEU A 147 12.84 -3.13 9.66
N LEU A 148 12.79 -3.90 8.58
CA LEU A 148 11.59 -4.15 7.78
C LEU A 148 10.71 -5.26 8.36
N ASP A 149 11.33 -6.28 8.97
CA ASP A 149 10.62 -7.42 9.57
C ASP A 149 10.29 -7.18 11.05
N ALA A 150 10.80 -6.09 11.64
CA ALA A 150 10.35 -5.58 12.93
C ALA A 150 8.86 -5.17 12.87
N PRO A 151 8.14 -5.14 14.00
CA PRO A 151 6.73 -4.77 14.00
C PRO A 151 6.52 -3.31 13.55
N TRP A 152 5.79 -3.15 12.43
CA TRP A 152 5.26 -1.88 11.96
C TRP A 152 3.76 -1.81 12.23
N GLU A 153 3.29 -0.71 12.82
CA GLU A 153 1.87 -0.50 13.06
C GLU A 153 1.20 0.10 11.82
N SER A 154 0.14 -0.55 11.33
CA SER A 154 -0.62 -0.04 10.19
C SER A 154 -1.64 0.99 10.67
N LEU A 155 -1.42 2.26 10.34
CA LEU A 155 -2.35 3.36 10.66
C LEU A 155 -3.54 3.38 9.71
N TYR A 156 -3.26 3.21 8.41
CA TYR A 156 -4.28 3.22 7.38
C TYR A 156 -3.90 2.24 6.28
N VAL A 157 -4.87 1.45 5.83
CA VAL A 157 -4.75 0.60 4.64
C VAL A 157 -6.05 0.67 3.89
N ALA A 158 -5.99 0.98 2.60
CA ALA A 158 -7.09 0.78 1.68
C ALA A 158 -6.59 0.19 0.37
N ARG A 159 -6.87 -1.09 0.15
CA ARG A 159 -6.40 -1.81 -1.04
C ARG A 159 -7.41 -2.82 -1.54
N VAL A 160 -7.52 -2.92 -2.86
CA VAL A 160 -8.23 -4.03 -3.51
C VAL A 160 -7.31 -5.27 -3.53
N VAL A 161 -7.87 -6.41 -3.17
CA VAL A 161 -7.21 -7.72 -3.12
C VAL A 161 -7.98 -8.74 -3.94
N ARG A 162 -7.28 -9.67 -4.59
CA ARG A 162 -7.90 -10.80 -5.32
C ARG A 162 -7.70 -12.11 -4.56
N GLY A 163 -8.71 -12.97 -4.60
CA GLY A 163 -8.60 -14.36 -4.18
C GLY A 163 -7.83 -15.16 -5.23
N ALA A 164 -6.93 -16.04 -4.78
CA ALA A 164 -5.96 -16.72 -5.65
C ALA A 164 -6.58 -17.62 -6.75
N ARG A 165 -7.83 -18.08 -6.59
CA ARG A 165 -8.42 -19.10 -7.49
C ARG A 165 -9.81 -18.79 -8.04
N SER A 166 -10.57 -17.91 -7.39
CA SER A 166 -12.00 -17.73 -7.66
C SER A 166 -12.33 -16.53 -8.56
N GLY A 167 -11.33 -15.70 -8.88
CA GLY A 167 -11.55 -14.38 -9.52
C GLY A 167 -12.28 -13.39 -8.59
N ALA A 168 -12.62 -13.79 -7.37
CA ALA A 168 -13.26 -12.93 -6.39
C ALA A 168 -12.29 -11.84 -5.94
N CYS A 169 -12.83 -10.66 -5.68
CA CYS A 169 -12.07 -9.54 -5.19
C CYS A 169 -12.72 -8.95 -3.95
N GLY A 170 -11.93 -8.21 -3.20
CA GLY A 170 -12.39 -7.53 -2.01
C GLY A 170 -11.59 -6.28 -1.71
N LEU A 171 -12.14 -5.46 -0.81
CA LEU A 171 -11.50 -4.26 -0.30
C LEU A 171 -11.03 -4.55 1.12
N LEU A 172 -9.71 -4.57 1.31
CA LEU A 172 -9.08 -4.67 2.62
C LEU A 172 -8.89 -3.26 3.19
N LEU A 173 -9.50 -3.00 4.34
CA LEU A 173 -9.49 -1.72 5.02
C LEU A 173 -8.92 -1.82 6.43
N ARG A 174 -8.19 -0.77 6.81
CA ARG A 174 -7.80 -0.46 8.18
C ARG A 174 -7.77 1.06 8.33
N ALA A 175 -8.39 1.60 9.37
CA ALA A 175 -8.20 2.98 9.80
C ALA A 175 -8.08 3.00 11.33
N TYR A 176 -6.89 3.30 11.85
CA TYR A 176 -6.63 3.35 13.29
C TYR A 176 -7.64 4.27 14.00
N PRO A 177 -8.23 3.88 15.14
CA PRO A 177 -7.93 2.69 15.96
C PRO A 177 -8.80 1.46 15.67
N HIS A 178 -9.62 1.45 14.61
CA HIS A 178 -10.63 0.40 14.35
C HIS A 178 -10.09 -1.04 14.11
N ALA A 179 -10.91 -1.99 13.70
CA ALA A 179 -10.40 -3.32 13.32
C ALA A 179 -9.96 -3.34 11.84
N TRP A 180 -9.18 -4.34 11.46
CA TRP A 180 -9.06 -4.73 10.06
C TRP A 180 -10.39 -5.26 9.56
N GLN A 181 -10.77 -4.90 8.33
CA GLN A 181 -12.02 -5.30 7.71
C GLN A 181 -11.78 -5.71 6.26
N LEU A 182 -12.42 -6.80 5.83
CA LEU A 182 -12.45 -7.22 4.44
C LEU A 182 -13.88 -7.16 3.94
N TYR A 183 -14.11 -6.45 2.83
CA TYR A 183 -15.40 -6.40 2.15
C TYR A 183 -15.32 -7.14 0.83
N ALA A 184 -16.42 -7.78 0.41
CA ALA A 184 -16.52 -8.29 -0.96
C ALA A 184 -16.62 -7.11 -1.94
N CYS A 185 -16.08 -7.26 -3.14
CA CYS A 185 -16.26 -6.31 -4.23
C CYS A 185 -16.83 -7.02 -5.46
N GLU A 186 -17.63 -6.30 -6.25
CA GLU A 186 -18.15 -6.85 -7.51
C GLU A 186 -17.09 -6.88 -8.60
N ASP A 187 -16.26 -5.83 -8.64
CA ASP A 187 -15.20 -5.66 -9.62
C ASP A 187 -13.93 -5.14 -8.92
N ALA A 188 -12.79 -5.75 -9.25
CA ALA A 188 -11.49 -5.37 -8.70
C ALA A 188 -10.96 -4.08 -9.32
N ASP A 189 -11.42 -3.78 -10.53
CA ASP A 189 -10.93 -2.69 -11.36
C ASP A 189 -11.88 -1.49 -11.33
N ASP A 190 -13.02 -1.61 -10.63
CA ASP A 190 -14.01 -0.54 -10.47
C ASP A 190 -14.88 -0.74 -9.21
N LEU A 191 -14.46 -0.14 -8.08
CA LEU A 191 -15.26 -0.19 -6.85
C LEU A 191 -16.59 0.59 -6.92
N SER A 192 -16.80 1.46 -7.92
CA SER A 192 -18.09 2.13 -8.08
C SER A 192 -19.22 1.16 -8.42
N LYS A 193 -18.88 -0.02 -8.96
CA LYS A 193 -19.84 -1.11 -9.25
C LYS A 193 -20.43 -1.74 -8.00
N GLY A 194 -19.77 -1.59 -6.84
CA GLY A 194 -20.35 -1.94 -5.56
C GLY A 194 -19.37 -2.60 -4.60
N VAL A 195 -19.43 -2.16 -3.35
CA VAL A 195 -18.82 -2.82 -2.20
C VAL A 195 -19.92 -3.64 -1.51
N GLY A 196 -19.72 -4.95 -1.45
CA GLY A 196 -20.62 -5.92 -0.87
C GLY A 196 -20.46 -6.07 0.65
N PRO A 197 -20.94 -7.19 1.22
CA PRO A 197 -20.91 -7.41 2.66
C PRO A 197 -19.48 -7.56 3.19
N ARG A 198 -19.31 -7.25 4.48
CA ARG A 198 -18.07 -7.54 5.21
C ARG A 198 -17.91 -9.05 5.37
N LEU A 199 -16.77 -9.56 4.93
CA LEU A 199 -16.41 -10.98 4.97
C LEU A 199 -15.58 -11.34 6.20
N LEU A 200 -14.73 -10.41 6.67
CA LEU A 200 -13.84 -10.63 7.80
C LEU A 200 -13.68 -9.35 8.62
N GLN A 201 -13.53 -9.53 9.94
CA GLN A 201 -13.09 -8.48 10.85
C GLN A 201 -12.06 -9.08 11.83
N SER A 202 -10.94 -8.39 12.04
CA SER A 202 -9.86 -8.86 12.92
C SER A 202 -9.15 -7.70 13.61
N ALA A 203 -8.65 -7.92 14.83
CA ALA A 203 -7.80 -6.94 15.51
C ALA A 203 -6.42 -6.79 14.83
N GLU A 204 -5.90 -7.91 14.32
CA GLU A 204 -4.61 -7.99 13.63
C GLU A 204 -4.79 -8.10 12.11
N ARG A 205 -3.71 -7.81 11.37
CA ARG A 205 -3.71 -7.88 9.89
C ARG A 205 -4.02 -9.32 9.47
N PRO A 206 -5.09 -9.56 8.69
CA PRO A 206 -5.39 -10.90 8.22
C PRO A 206 -4.30 -11.38 7.25
N SER A 207 -3.91 -12.65 7.36
CA SER A 207 -2.94 -13.27 6.45
C SER A 207 -3.52 -13.34 5.02
N SER A 208 -2.64 -13.41 4.02
CA SER A 208 -3.04 -13.60 2.62
C SER A 208 -3.92 -14.84 2.43
N GLU A 209 -3.65 -15.90 3.19
CA GLU A 209 -4.43 -17.14 3.19
C GLU A 209 -5.85 -16.92 3.76
N ALA A 210 -5.97 -16.20 4.88
CA ALA A 210 -7.27 -15.88 5.48
C ALA A 210 -8.12 -14.99 4.54
N VAL A 211 -7.50 -14.01 3.89
CA VAL A 211 -8.15 -13.17 2.88
C VAL A 211 -8.63 -14.01 1.69
N ALA A 212 -7.76 -14.87 1.14
CA ALA A 212 -8.11 -15.71 0.00
C ALA A 212 -9.21 -16.73 0.32
N ALA A 213 -9.21 -17.29 1.53
CA ALA A 213 -10.24 -18.21 2.01
C ALA A 213 -11.60 -17.51 2.11
N ALA A 214 -11.67 -16.34 2.77
CA ALA A 214 -12.91 -15.58 2.93
C ALA A 214 -13.54 -15.18 1.58
N LEU A 215 -12.71 -14.73 0.63
CA LEU A 215 -13.17 -14.39 -0.73
C LEU A 215 -13.68 -15.61 -1.50
N SER A 216 -13.00 -16.75 -1.37
CA SER A 216 -13.38 -17.99 -2.05
C SER A 216 -14.68 -18.58 -1.50
N GLU A 217 -14.87 -18.51 -0.17
CA GLU A 217 -16.11 -18.92 0.49
C GLU A 217 -17.29 -18.06 0.02
N HIS A 218 -17.14 -16.73 0.00
CA HIS A 218 -18.17 -15.81 -0.47
C HIS A 218 -18.57 -16.07 -1.93
N SER A 219 -17.57 -16.21 -2.81
CA SER A 219 -17.81 -16.54 -4.23
C SER A 219 -18.56 -17.86 -4.40
N SER A 220 -18.23 -18.88 -3.60
CA SER A 220 -18.89 -20.18 -3.64
C SER A 220 -20.34 -20.10 -3.17
N LYS A 221 -20.63 -19.30 -2.13
CA LYS A 221 -22.01 -19.05 -1.67
C LYS A 221 -22.83 -18.33 -2.74
N LYS A 222 -22.31 -17.25 -3.33
CA LYS A 222 -22.98 -16.51 -4.41
C LYS A 222 -23.32 -17.41 -5.61
N LYS A 223 -22.43 -18.35 -5.99
CA LYS A 223 -22.70 -19.33 -7.05
C LYS A 223 -23.80 -20.34 -6.70
N ARG A 224 -23.88 -20.78 -5.43
CA ARG A 224 -24.93 -21.70 -4.97
C ARG A 224 -26.30 -21.01 -4.90
N GLU A 225 -26.32 -19.76 -4.45
CA GLU A 225 -27.53 -18.95 -4.35
C GLU A 225 -28.00 -18.41 -5.72
N GLY A 226 -27.07 -18.27 -6.68
CA GLY A 226 -27.31 -17.82 -8.05
C GLY A 226 -27.58 -18.92 -9.10
N GLY A 227 -27.84 -20.18 -8.69
CA GLY A 227 -28.17 -21.30 -9.60
C GLY A 227 -29.44 -21.07 -10.44
N PRO A 228 -29.59 -21.74 -11.60
CA PRO A 228 -29.93 -21.14 -12.89
C PRO A 228 -31.36 -20.60 -12.97
N ARG A 229 -31.52 -19.27 -13.05
CA ARG A 229 -32.69 -18.65 -13.68
C ARG A 229 -32.41 -18.47 -15.17
N GLY A 230 -32.78 -19.46 -15.99
CA GLY A 230 -32.82 -19.30 -17.44
C GLY A 230 -32.35 -20.51 -18.25
N PHE A 231 -33.02 -21.64 -18.14
CA PHE A 231 -33.00 -22.66 -19.20
C PHE A 231 -34.32 -23.43 -19.25
N LEU A 232 -35.44 -22.71 -19.27
CA LEU A 232 -36.77 -23.27 -19.54
C LEU A 232 -37.58 -22.28 -20.39
N SER A 233 -37.15 -22.05 -21.63
CA SER A 233 -38.07 -21.63 -22.70
C SER A 233 -37.42 -21.82 -24.07
N GLN A 234 -37.33 -23.06 -24.56
CA GLN A 234 -37.31 -23.35 -26.00
C GLN A 234 -37.38 -24.87 -26.22
N PHE A 235 -38.53 -25.44 -25.87
CA PHE A 235 -39.06 -26.63 -26.54
C PHE A 235 -40.59 -26.51 -26.53
N LYS A 236 -41.10 -25.88 -27.59
CA LYS A 236 -42.42 -26.13 -28.17
C LYS A 236 -42.22 -26.26 -29.66
#